data_AF-A0A316VIJ3-F1
#
_entry.id   AF-A0A316VIJ3-F1
#
_cell.length_a   1.000
_cell.length_b   1.000
_cell.length_c   1.000
_cell.angle_alpha   90.00
_cell.angle_beta   90.00
_cell.angle_gamma   90.00
#
_symmetry.space_group_name_H-M   'P 1'
#
loop_
_entity.id
_entity.type
_entity.pdbx_description
1 polymer ?
#
loop_
_entity_poly.entity_id
_entity_poly.type
_entity_poly.pdbx_seq_one_letter_code
_entity_poly.pdbx_strand_id
1 'polypeptide(L)'
;MDAPLQRHLARVQIITPLSILLNLASLVVCSILIHPSLKEIHETHITQFTPNPNFILLYWGVLFLLQIGFAVLIVVSQKEFTKKTIVYGVGVRLAISNLLLGAWAITWVVNNHASFLAGLVLLSLIGVLLLLTALILAVKYPPSSSRPLDWLFIHVPIKMFLVITLQVDIPQMLFMALGWYDTPKSTETDIRALWPSFGILAGVGALSAIWIFAATDITWAISGIFLYFALLYSKTPELHDRRPEIVAAIILSMVLQAVALLGSLLYKWLGSYSQAEVDHEQEGRVALGRNPQEEAAALRAEAEAEAAAAAARERSLSEAQHHDQSDAGDTSTAASDHASSLERGENNIKVSRRLG
;
A
#
# COMPACT_ATOMS: atom_id res chain seq x y z
N MET A 1 -12.98 -21.98 -9.32
CA MET A 1 -11.66 -21.38 -9.01
C MET A 1 -10.71 -21.73 -10.14
N ASP A 2 -9.99 -20.74 -10.67
CA ASP A 2 -9.04 -20.98 -11.76
C ASP A 2 -7.86 -21.84 -11.29
N ALA A 3 -7.49 -22.86 -12.06
CA ALA A 3 -6.34 -23.75 -11.78
C ALA A 3 -5.03 -23.00 -11.40
N PRO A 4 -4.65 -21.87 -12.03
CA PRO A 4 -3.47 -21.12 -11.59
C PRO A 4 -3.61 -20.54 -10.18
N LEU A 5 -4.79 -20.04 -9.79
CA LEU A 5 -5.01 -19.45 -8.47
C LEU A 5 -4.84 -20.49 -7.36
N GLN A 6 -5.36 -21.70 -7.57
CA GLN A 6 -5.22 -22.80 -6.60
C GLN A 6 -3.77 -23.19 -6.37
N ARG A 7 -2.96 -23.28 -7.43
CA ARG A 7 -1.53 -23.61 -7.32
C ARG A 7 -0.76 -22.53 -6.55
N HIS A 8 -1.04 -21.26 -6.79
CA HIS A 8 -0.38 -20.16 -6.07
C HIS A 8 -0.82 -20.11 -4.59
N LEU A 9 -2.11 -20.33 -4.32
CA LEU A 9 -2.63 -20.40 -2.95
C LEU A 9 -1.98 -21.54 -2.16
N ALA A 10 -1.86 -22.73 -2.76
CA ALA A 10 -1.20 -23.87 -2.12
C ALA A 10 0.27 -23.57 -1.77
N ARG A 11 1.00 -22.88 -2.65
CA ARG A 11 2.37 -22.45 -2.36
C ARG A 11 2.42 -21.50 -1.17
N VAL A 12 1.55 -20.49 -1.14
CA VAL A 12 1.47 -19.51 -0.03
C VAL A 12 1.07 -20.21 1.29
N GLN A 13 0.13 -21.16 1.24
CA GLN A 13 -0.30 -21.97 2.38
C GLN A 13 0.80 -22.81 3.00
N ILE A 14 1.71 -23.35 2.19
CA ILE A 14 2.83 -24.17 2.69
C ILE A 14 3.99 -23.29 3.15
N ILE A 15 4.36 -22.29 2.34
CA ILE A 15 5.60 -21.52 2.57
C ILE A 15 5.45 -20.52 3.72
N THR A 16 4.25 -19.97 3.94
CA THR A 16 4.05 -18.92 4.95
C THR A 16 4.20 -19.47 6.37
N PRO A 17 3.47 -20.53 6.79
CA PRO A 17 3.65 -21.09 8.14
C PRO A 17 5.08 -21.60 8.35
N LEU A 18 5.66 -22.26 7.34
CA LEU A 18 7.04 -22.74 7.40
C LEU A 18 8.03 -21.58 7.61
N SER A 19 7.88 -20.47 6.88
CA SER A 19 8.76 -19.30 7.04
C SER A 19 8.69 -18.68 8.44
N ILE A 20 7.49 -18.61 9.03
CA ILE A 20 7.28 -18.07 10.37
C ILE A 20 7.96 -18.97 11.40
N LEU A 21 7.79 -20.29 11.28
CA LEU A 21 8.42 -21.26 12.18
C LEU A 21 9.96 -21.22 12.09
N LEU A 22 10.51 -21.15 10.88
CA LEU A 22 11.95 -21.06 10.67
C LEU A 22 12.52 -19.74 11.21
N ASN A 23 11.82 -18.63 11.00
CA ASN A 23 12.21 -17.33 11.55
C ASN A 23 12.21 -17.37 13.09
N LEU A 24 11.12 -17.85 13.70
CA LEU A 24 11.00 -17.96 15.14
C LEU A 24 12.08 -18.88 15.72
N ALA A 25 12.33 -20.03 15.09
CA ALA A 25 13.40 -20.94 15.49
C ALA A 25 14.77 -20.27 15.43
N SER A 26 15.08 -19.54 14.35
CA SER A 26 16.35 -18.81 14.22
C SER A 26 16.52 -17.78 15.34
N LEU A 27 15.49 -16.97 15.62
CA LEU A 27 15.53 -15.96 16.68
C LEU A 27 15.70 -16.60 18.07
N VAL A 28 15.00 -17.69 18.36
CA VAL A 28 15.11 -18.39 19.65
C VAL A 28 16.51 -19.00 19.81
N VAL A 29 17.02 -19.66 18.78
CA VAL A 29 18.37 -20.25 18.80
C VAL A 29 19.43 -19.17 18.99
N CYS A 30 19.36 -18.09 18.21
CA CYS A 30 20.30 -16.95 18.30
C CYS A 30 20.17 -16.17 19.62
N SER A 31 19.02 -16.22 20.28
CA SER A 31 18.80 -15.50 21.55
C SER A 31 19.18 -16.31 22.79
N ILE A 32 19.11 -17.64 22.75
CA ILE A 32 19.25 -18.50 23.95
C ILE A 32 20.39 -19.50 23.83
N LEU A 33 20.60 -20.10 22.65
CA LEU A 33 21.52 -21.23 22.50
C LEU A 33 22.94 -20.82 22.06
N ILE A 34 23.08 -19.70 21.34
CA ILE A 34 24.36 -19.26 20.79
C ILE A 34 24.92 -18.09 21.60
N HIS A 35 26.23 -18.13 21.86
CA HIS A 35 27.00 -17.02 22.43
C HIS A 35 28.01 -16.48 21.40
N PRO A 36 28.14 -15.15 21.25
CA PRO A 36 27.36 -14.13 21.95
C PRO A 36 25.88 -14.12 21.53
N SER A 37 24.97 -13.99 22.50
CA SER A 37 23.52 -14.02 22.23
C SER A 37 23.02 -12.70 21.64
N LEU A 38 21.84 -12.69 21.00
CA LEU A 38 21.20 -11.45 20.50
C LEU A 38 21.12 -10.37 21.59
N LYS A 39 20.81 -10.78 22.83
CA LYS A 39 20.74 -9.90 23.98
C LYS A 39 22.13 -9.34 24.35
N GLU A 40 23.15 -10.18 24.41
CA GLU A 40 24.52 -9.77 24.72
C GLU A 40 25.06 -8.78 23.67
N ILE A 41 24.81 -9.02 22.39
CA ILE A 41 25.21 -8.08 21.32
C ILE A 41 24.46 -6.76 21.45
N HIS A 42 23.16 -6.79 21.76
CA HIS A 42 22.36 -5.59 22.00
C HIS A 42 22.87 -4.76 23.19
N GLU A 43 23.31 -5.42 24.26
CA GLU A 43 23.92 -4.77 25.42
C GLU A 43 25.35 -4.27 25.15
N THR A 44 26.05 -4.88 24.18
CA THR A 44 27.43 -4.49 23.82
C THR A 44 27.47 -3.33 22.81
N HIS A 45 26.50 -3.27 21.89
CA HIS A 45 26.46 -2.28 20.80
C HIS A 45 25.30 -1.31 21.00
N ILE A 46 25.40 -0.50 22.04
CA ILE A 46 24.38 0.48 22.39
C ILE A 46 24.44 1.64 21.39
N THR A 47 23.29 2.00 20.82
CA THR A 47 23.15 3.08 19.84
C THR A 47 21.99 4.00 20.23
N GLN A 48 21.89 5.17 19.61
CA GLN A 48 20.74 6.08 19.77
C GLN A 48 19.40 5.42 19.38
N PHE A 49 19.44 4.34 18.59
CA PHE A 49 18.28 3.55 18.17
C PHE A 49 18.07 2.30 19.02
N THR A 50 18.69 2.20 20.20
CA THR A 50 18.53 1.06 21.12
C THR A 50 17.29 1.25 21.99
N PRO A 51 16.18 0.55 21.70
CA PRO A 51 14.94 0.66 22.45
C PRO A 51 15.00 -0.16 23.74
N ASN A 52 14.00 0.04 24.59
CA ASN A 52 13.80 -0.81 25.75
C ASN A 52 13.51 -2.27 25.33
N PRO A 53 14.29 -3.26 25.83
CA PRO A 53 14.14 -4.66 25.46
C PRO A 53 12.74 -5.23 25.72
N ASN A 54 12.07 -4.83 26.81
CA ASN A 54 10.75 -5.36 27.16
C ASN A 54 9.67 -4.88 26.19
N PHE A 55 9.75 -3.63 25.75
CA PHE A 55 8.80 -3.08 24.78
C PHE A 55 8.99 -3.71 23.40
N ILE A 56 10.23 -3.93 22.98
CA ILE A 56 10.53 -4.63 21.73
C ILE A 56 10.08 -6.08 21.77
N LEU A 57 10.33 -6.78 22.88
CA LEU A 57 9.85 -8.15 23.04
C LEU A 57 8.33 -8.23 22.95
N LEU A 58 7.62 -7.30 23.58
CA LEU A 58 6.16 -7.21 23.48
C LEU A 58 5.71 -6.93 22.04
N TYR A 59 6.38 -6.00 21.35
CA TYR A 59 6.08 -5.67 19.95
C TYR A 59 6.22 -6.89 19.03
N TRP A 60 7.37 -7.57 19.11
CA TRP A 60 7.62 -8.79 18.34
C TRP A 60 6.67 -9.93 18.73
N GLY A 61 6.35 -10.07 20.01
CA GLY A 61 5.38 -11.06 20.48
C GLY A 61 4.00 -10.86 19.86
N VAL A 62 3.49 -9.63 19.85
CA VAL A 62 2.22 -9.28 19.18
C VAL A 62 2.32 -9.51 17.68
N LEU A 63 3.43 -9.10 17.05
CA LEU A 63 3.64 -9.29 15.62
C LEU A 63 3.65 -10.78 15.23
N PHE A 64 4.37 -11.64 15.96
CA PHE A 64 4.38 -13.08 15.70
C PHE A 64 3.00 -13.71 15.94
N LEU A 65 2.27 -13.28 16.97
CA LEU A 65 0.90 -13.73 17.20
C LEU A 65 -0.01 -13.39 16.00
N LEU A 66 0.09 -12.17 15.46
CA LEU A 66 -0.65 -11.77 14.27
C LEU A 66 -0.22 -12.52 13.02
N GLN A 67 1.07 -12.82 12.85
CA GLN A 67 1.57 -13.62 11.73
C GLN A 67 1.10 -15.08 11.81
N ILE A 68 1.03 -15.67 13.00
CA ILE A 68 0.44 -17.00 13.20
C ILE A 68 -1.06 -16.93 12.87
N GLY A 69 -1.77 -15.89 13.32
CA GLY A 69 -3.16 -15.65 12.95
C GLY A 69 -3.36 -15.51 11.43
N PHE A 70 -2.45 -14.83 10.74
CA PHE A 70 -2.42 -14.76 9.27
C PHE A 70 -2.26 -16.15 8.65
N ALA A 71 -1.30 -16.95 9.13
CA ALA A 71 -1.08 -18.31 8.64
C ALA A 71 -2.34 -19.19 8.78
N VAL A 72 -3.04 -19.10 9.92
CA VAL A 72 -4.33 -19.78 10.14
C VAL A 72 -5.40 -19.24 9.18
N LEU A 73 -5.48 -17.92 9.00
CA LEU A 73 -6.46 -17.29 8.11
C LEU A 73 -6.28 -17.77 6.66
N ILE A 74 -5.06 -17.96 6.18
CA ILE A 74 -4.80 -18.47 4.82
C ILE A 74 -5.40 -19.87 4.61
N VAL A 75 -5.43 -20.71 5.65
CA VAL A 75 -5.98 -22.07 5.58
C VAL A 75 -7.51 -22.06 5.71
N VAL A 76 -8.05 -21.26 6.63
CA VAL A 76 -9.48 -21.25 6.97
C VAL A 76 -10.30 -20.38 6.01
N SER A 77 -9.69 -19.41 5.34
CA SER A 77 -10.42 -18.45 4.51
C SER A 77 -11.14 -19.11 3.33
N GLN A 78 -12.47 -19.01 3.33
CA GLN A 78 -13.31 -19.52 2.25
C GLN A 78 -13.65 -18.46 1.20
N LYS A 79 -13.60 -17.17 1.57
CA LYS A 79 -14.04 -16.06 0.71
C LYS A 79 -13.05 -15.82 -0.44
N GLU A 80 -13.56 -15.78 -1.67
CA GLU A 80 -12.77 -15.57 -2.89
C GLU A 80 -11.96 -14.26 -2.88
N PHE A 81 -12.54 -13.18 -2.36
CA PHE A 81 -11.83 -11.90 -2.25
C PHE A 81 -10.60 -12.01 -1.33
N THR A 82 -10.78 -12.60 -0.15
CA THR A 82 -9.70 -12.77 0.84
C THR A 82 -8.58 -13.64 0.27
N LYS A 83 -8.92 -14.72 -0.46
CA LYS A 83 -7.94 -15.55 -1.18
C LYS A 83 -7.17 -14.75 -2.24
N LYS A 84 -7.85 -13.91 -3.02
CA LYS A 84 -7.19 -13.02 -4.01
C LYS A 84 -6.26 -12.01 -3.32
N THR A 85 -6.69 -11.40 -2.23
CA THR A 85 -5.86 -10.48 -1.44
C THR A 85 -4.62 -11.17 -0.89
N ILE A 86 -4.76 -12.40 -0.39
CA ILE A 86 -3.63 -13.19 0.11
C ILE A 86 -2.66 -13.52 -1.02
N VAL A 87 -3.13 -14.05 -2.15
CA VAL A 87 -2.25 -14.53 -3.22
C VAL A 87 -1.57 -13.37 -3.96
N TYR A 88 -2.33 -12.35 -4.33
CA TYR A 88 -1.81 -11.26 -5.17
C TYR A 88 -1.35 -10.05 -4.36
N GLY A 89 -2.01 -9.76 -3.23
CA GLY A 89 -1.67 -8.66 -2.34
C GLY A 89 -0.45 -8.98 -1.49
N VAL A 90 -0.46 -10.08 -0.73
CA VAL A 90 0.67 -10.50 0.12
C VAL A 90 1.65 -11.38 -0.66
N GLY A 91 1.16 -12.45 -1.26
CA GLY A 91 1.93 -13.44 -1.99
C GLY A 91 3.03 -14.09 -1.14
N VAL A 92 4.13 -14.47 -1.80
CA VAL A 92 5.29 -15.10 -1.16
C VAL A 92 6.21 -14.07 -0.48
N ARG A 93 5.94 -12.76 -0.64
CA ARG A 93 6.80 -11.68 -0.13
C ARG A 93 6.96 -11.72 1.39
N LEU A 94 5.86 -11.92 2.13
CA LEU A 94 5.92 -12.04 3.59
C LEU A 94 6.76 -13.24 4.02
N ALA A 95 6.65 -14.37 3.32
CA ALA A 95 7.44 -15.56 3.63
C ALA A 95 8.93 -15.33 3.39
N ILE A 96 9.28 -14.66 2.29
CA ILE A 96 10.67 -14.26 2.01
C ILE A 96 11.17 -13.30 3.09
N SER A 97 10.38 -12.29 3.48
CA SER A 97 10.75 -11.35 4.55
C SER A 97 11.03 -12.07 5.87
N ASN A 98 10.22 -13.08 6.24
CA ASN A 98 10.45 -13.89 7.43
C ASN A 98 11.74 -14.72 7.35
N LEU A 99 12.02 -15.34 6.20
CA LEU A 99 13.27 -16.10 6.01
C LEU A 99 14.50 -15.19 6.06
N LEU A 100 14.42 -14.02 5.43
CA LEU A 100 15.48 -13.02 5.47
C LEU A 100 15.71 -12.50 6.89
N LEU A 101 14.65 -12.33 7.68
CA LEU A 101 14.76 -11.92 9.08
C LEU A 101 15.43 -13.02 9.93
N GLY A 102 15.09 -14.28 9.67
CA GLY A 102 15.78 -15.42 10.28
C GLY A 102 17.26 -15.45 9.94
N ALA A 103 17.63 -15.15 8.69
CA ALA A 103 19.03 -15.04 8.26
C ALA A 103 19.73 -13.83 8.88
N TRP A 104 19.03 -12.70 9.03
CA TRP A 104 19.54 -11.51 9.69
C TRP A 104 19.95 -11.80 11.14
N ALA A 105 19.16 -12.57 11.89
CA ALA A 105 19.49 -12.94 13.27
C ALA A 105 20.86 -13.65 13.37
N ILE A 106 21.18 -14.49 12.38
CA ILE A 106 22.48 -15.17 12.28
C ILE A 106 23.59 -14.13 12.03
N THR A 107 23.37 -13.20 11.10
CA THR A 107 24.37 -12.14 10.81
C THR A 107 24.64 -11.24 12.02
N TRP A 108 23.64 -11.04 12.88
CA TRP A 108 23.77 -10.28 14.12
C TRP A 108 24.70 -10.98 15.12
N VAL A 109 24.50 -12.28 15.35
CA VAL A 109 25.27 -13.10 16.29
C VAL A 109 26.73 -13.26 15.89
N VAL A 110 27.05 -13.23 14.59
CA VAL A 110 28.44 -13.30 14.09
C VAL A 110 29.28 -12.10 14.57
N ASN A 111 28.66 -10.96 14.91
CA ASN A 111 29.30 -9.81 15.54
C ASN A 111 30.60 -9.33 14.85
N ASN A 112 30.56 -9.18 13.53
CA ASN A 112 31.66 -8.65 12.74
C ASN A 112 31.14 -7.50 11.87
N HIS A 113 31.99 -6.52 11.54
CA HIS A 113 31.64 -5.42 10.64
C HIS A 113 31.02 -5.91 9.31
N ALA A 114 31.58 -6.96 8.71
CA ALA A 114 31.02 -7.55 7.49
C ALA A 114 29.64 -8.18 7.70
N SER A 115 29.39 -8.78 8.87
CA SER A 115 28.09 -9.35 9.20
C SER A 115 27.07 -8.25 9.50
N PHE A 116 27.50 -7.13 10.07
CA PHE A 116 26.64 -5.97 10.24
C PHE A 116 26.19 -5.35 8.92
N LEU A 117 27.11 -5.22 7.96
CA LEU A 117 26.78 -4.76 6.62
C LEU A 117 25.84 -5.74 5.90
N ALA A 118 26.09 -7.05 6.02
CA ALA A 118 25.20 -8.07 5.47
C ALA A 118 23.79 -7.99 6.08
N GLY A 119 23.69 -7.84 7.40
CA GLY A 119 22.42 -7.67 8.09
C GLY A 119 21.68 -6.41 7.65
N LEU A 120 22.38 -5.30 7.42
CA LEU A 120 21.79 -4.07 6.89
C LEU A 120 21.19 -4.27 5.50
N VAL A 121 21.89 -5.00 4.63
CA VAL A 121 21.40 -5.35 3.28
C VAL A 121 20.15 -6.22 3.37
N LEU A 122 20.15 -7.23 4.26
CA LEU A 122 18.99 -8.10 4.49
C LEU A 122 17.78 -7.30 5.00
N LEU A 123 17.96 -6.45 6.01
CA LEU A 123 16.89 -5.60 6.54
C LEU A 123 16.38 -4.60 5.50
N SER A 124 17.27 -4.03 4.69
CA SER A 124 16.87 -3.13 3.59
C SER A 124 16.01 -3.86 2.56
N LEU A 125 16.39 -5.08 2.19
CA LEU A 125 15.60 -5.92 1.29
C LEU A 125 14.23 -6.28 1.89
N ILE A 126 14.18 -6.61 3.19
CA ILE A 126 12.94 -6.83 3.93
C ILE A 126 12.07 -5.57 3.87
N GLY A 127 12.64 -4.39 4.16
CA GLY A 127 11.96 -3.10 4.12
C GLY A 127 11.35 -2.82 2.76
N VAL A 128 12.08 -3.04 1.66
CA VAL A 128 11.56 -2.87 0.28
C VAL A 128 10.42 -3.84 -0.01
N LEU A 129 10.57 -5.13 0.32
CA LEU A 129 9.52 -6.14 0.10
C LEU A 129 8.24 -5.81 0.87
N LEU A 130 8.37 -5.39 2.12
CA LEU A 130 7.25 -5.01 2.98
C LEU A 130 6.61 -3.70 2.53
N LEU A 131 7.40 -2.69 2.11
CA LEU A 131 6.89 -1.43 1.59
C LEU A 131 6.09 -1.63 0.31
N LEU A 132 6.60 -2.41 -0.64
CA LEU A 132 5.88 -2.77 -1.85
C LEU A 132 4.57 -3.51 -1.53
N THR A 133 4.62 -4.43 -0.56
CA THR A 133 3.42 -5.17 -0.13
C THR A 133 2.40 -4.24 0.52
N ALA A 134 2.84 -3.34 1.40
CA ALA A 134 1.97 -2.35 2.05
C ALA A 134 1.34 -1.39 1.02
N LEU A 135 2.10 -0.95 0.01
CA LEU A 135 1.58 -0.10 -1.06
C LEU A 135 0.55 -0.83 -1.93
N ILE A 136 0.81 -2.09 -2.30
CA ILE A 136 -0.15 -2.92 -3.04
C ILE A 136 -1.44 -3.08 -2.24
N LEU A 137 -1.34 -3.34 -0.93
CA LEU A 137 -2.50 -3.47 -0.06
C LEU A 137 -3.25 -2.13 0.09
N ALA A 138 -2.54 -1.01 0.17
CA ALA A 138 -3.17 0.30 0.26
C ALA A 138 -3.95 0.66 -1.01
N VAL A 139 -3.38 0.40 -2.19
CA VAL A 139 -3.95 0.84 -3.48
C VAL A 139 -4.92 -0.17 -4.09
N LYS A 140 -4.56 -1.46 -4.12
CA LYS A 140 -5.33 -2.50 -4.84
C LYS A 140 -6.31 -3.27 -3.95
N TYR A 141 -6.00 -3.40 -2.66
CA TYR A 141 -6.81 -4.19 -1.71
C TYR A 141 -7.06 -3.40 -0.41
N PRO A 142 -7.71 -2.22 -0.51
CA PRO A 142 -7.89 -1.34 0.64
C PRO A 142 -8.68 -2.04 1.74
N PRO A 143 -8.42 -1.67 3.01
CA PRO A 143 -9.12 -2.25 4.14
C PRO A 143 -10.61 -1.92 4.08
N SER A 144 -11.45 -2.90 4.40
CA SER A 144 -12.91 -2.78 4.35
C SER A 144 -13.48 -3.01 5.74
N SER A 145 -14.30 -2.08 6.23
CA SER A 145 -14.94 -2.16 7.55
C SER A 145 -15.85 -3.38 7.71
N SER A 146 -16.36 -3.94 6.62
CA SER A 146 -17.17 -5.17 6.63
C SER A 146 -16.36 -6.43 6.93
N ARG A 147 -15.02 -6.36 6.94
CA ARG A 147 -14.11 -7.51 7.11
C ARG A 147 -12.97 -7.18 8.08
N PRO A 148 -13.26 -7.03 9.38
CA PRO A 148 -12.27 -6.61 10.37
C PRO A 148 -11.15 -7.64 10.57
N LEU A 149 -11.44 -8.93 10.43
CA LEU A 149 -10.42 -9.99 10.56
C LEU A 149 -9.42 -9.99 9.40
N ASP A 150 -9.87 -9.70 8.18
CA ASP A 150 -8.98 -9.55 7.02
C ASP A 150 -8.04 -8.37 7.25
N TRP A 151 -8.55 -7.23 7.74
CA TRP A 151 -7.70 -6.10 8.11
C TRP A 151 -6.70 -6.47 9.22
N LEU A 152 -7.16 -7.10 10.30
CA LEU A 152 -6.34 -7.41 11.47
C LEU A 152 -5.23 -8.42 11.17
N PHE A 153 -5.48 -9.46 10.38
CA PHE A 153 -4.48 -10.49 10.14
C PHE A 153 -3.73 -10.33 8.82
N ILE A 154 -4.22 -9.55 7.86
CA ILE A 154 -3.50 -9.30 6.60
C ILE A 154 -2.74 -7.97 6.69
N HIS A 155 -3.43 -6.87 6.96
CA HIS A 155 -2.84 -5.53 6.86
C HIS A 155 -1.97 -5.19 8.07
N VAL A 156 -2.44 -5.50 9.29
CA VAL A 156 -1.74 -5.11 10.52
C VAL A 156 -0.34 -5.73 10.65
N PRO A 157 -0.12 -7.06 10.54
CA PRO A 157 1.22 -7.62 10.70
C PRO A 157 2.22 -7.12 9.68
N ILE A 158 1.80 -6.90 8.43
CA ILE A 158 2.68 -6.38 7.37
C ILE A 158 3.12 -4.95 7.70
N LYS A 159 2.18 -4.11 8.13
CA LYS A 159 2.46 -2.73 8.52
C LYS A 159 3.33 -2.68 9.77
N MET A 160 2.99 -3.43 10.82
CA MET A 160 3.81 -3.51 12.03
C MET A 160 5.24 -3.93 11.71
N PHE A 161 5.40 -5.00 10.93
CA PHE A 161 6.73 -5.47 10.53
C PHE A 161 7.50 -4.40 9.74
N LEU A 162 6.83 -3.69 8.84
CA LEU A 162 7.45 -2.58 8.10
C LEU A 162 7.87 -1.42 9.02
N VAL A 163 7.01 -1.01 9.96
CA VAL A 163 7.29 0.13 10.85
C VAL A 163 8.50 -0.17 11.73
N ILE A 164 8.59 -1.34 12.37
CA ILE A 164 9.77 -1.68 13.20
C ILE A 164 11.04 -1.77 12.35
N THR A 165 10.94 -2.33 11.15
CA THR A 165 12.09 -2.42 10.22
C THR A 165 12.63 -1.03 9.87
N LEU A 166 11.75 -0.07 9.58
CA LEU A 166 12.14 1.29 9.16
C LEU A 166 12.57 2.20 10.33
N GLN A 167 11.89 2.12 11.47
CA GLN A 167 12.14 3.04 12.60
C GLN A 167 13.25 2.58 13.53
N VAL A 168 13.45 1.27 13.66
CA VAL A 168 14.38 0.69 14.64
C VAL A 168 15.44 -0.15 13.95
N ASP A 169 15.06 -1.23 13.27
CA ASP A 169 16.02 -2.27 12.87
C ASP A 169 17.05 -1.74 11.85
N ILE A 170 16.61 -1.08 10.77
CA ILE A 170 17.52 -0.52 9.76
C ILE A 170 18.42 0.57 10.36
N PRO A 171 17.90 1.60 11.06
CA PRO A 171 18.76 2.61 11.69
C PRO A 171 19.75 2.01 12.69
N GLN A 172 19.32 1.09 13.54
CA GLN A 172 20.20 0.43 14.51
C GLN A 172 21.30 -0.35 13.79
N MET A 173 20.96 -1.14 12.78
CA MET A 173 21.93 -1.91 12.01
C MET A 173 22.92 -1.02 11.25
N LEU A 174 22.44 0.10 10.71
CA LEU A 174 23.27 1.10 10.03
C LEU A 174 24.31 1.69 11.00
N PHE A 175 23.89 2.03 12.22
CA PHE A 175 24.79 2.61 13.21
C PHE A 175 25.84 1.62 13.69
N MET A 176 25.46 0.36 13.90
CA MET A 176 26.43 -0.70 14.20
C MET A 176 27.42 -0.91 13.05
N ALA A 177 26.93 -0.93 11.80
CA ALA A 177 27.78 -1.08 10.62
C ALA A 177 28.75 0.11 10.45
N LEU A 178 28.35 1.33 10.83
CA LEU A 178 29.21 2.51 10.79
C LEU A 178 30.15 2.62 12.00
N GLY A 179 30.03 1.73 12.99
CA GLY A 179 30.77 1.82 14.24
C GLY A 179 30.31 2.96 15.15
N TRP A 180 29.09 3.47 14.94
CA TRP A 180 28.47 4.55 15.73
C TRP A 180 27.66 3.98 16.90
N TYR A 181 28.31 3.16 17.70
CA TYR A 181 27.77 2.65 18.96
C TYR A 181 28.63 3.15 20.11
N ASP A 182 28.01 3.34 21.27
CA ASP A 182 28.70 3.82 22.46
C ASP A 182 29.69 2.76 22.94
N THR A 183 30.94 3.20 23.08
CA THR A 183 31.93 2.51 23.89
C THR A 183 32.25 3.42 25.08
N PRO A 184 32.57 2.88 26.27
CA PRO A 184 32.73 3.66 27.51
C PRO A 184 33.76 4.81 27.53
N LYS A 185 34.35 5.21 26.39
CA LYS A 185 35.44 6.19 26.29
C LYS A 185 35.31 7.21 25.15
N SER A 186 34.24 7.26 24.36
CA SER A 186 34.22 8.09 23.12
C SER A 186 33.13 9.17 23.07
N THR A 187 33.33 10.31 23.73
CA THR A 187 32.52 11.54 23.53
C THR A 187 32.48 11.98 22.05
N GLU A 188 33.52 11.64 21.27
CA GLU A 188 33.61 11.98 19.85
C GLU A 188 32.63 11.17 18.98
N THR A 189 32.41 9.89 19.28
CA THR A 189 31.46 9.03 18.55
C THR A 189 30.03 9.49 18.77
N ASP A 190 29.70 9.88 20.01
CA ASP A 190 28.39 10.39 20.38
C ASP A 190 28.03 11.68 19.60
N ILE A 191 28.98 12.62 19.47
CA ILE A 191 28.77 13.85 18.68
C ILE A 191 28.60 13.55 17.19
N ARG A 192 29.36 12.59 16.64
CA ARG A 192 29.26 12.18 15.23
C ARG A 192 27.92 11.51 14.92
N ALA A 193 27.41 10.72 15.85
CA ALA A 193 26.15 9.99 15.75
C ALA A 193 24.92 10.90 15.94
N LEU A 194 25.05 12.02 16.66
CA LEU A 194 23.97 12.91 17.07
C LEU A 194 23.11 13.43 15.90
N TRP A 195 23.73 14.16 14.97
CA TRP A 195 22.99 14.80 13.86
C TRP A 195 22.39 13.80 12.86
N PRO A 196 23.10 12.73 12.46
CA PRO A 196 22.48 11.66 11.68
C PRO A 196 21.30 11.00 12.40
N SER A 197 21.42 10.76 13.72
CA SER A 197 20.32 10.19 14.50
C SER A 197 19.10 11.11 14.52
N PHE A 198 19.31 12.40 14.78
CA PHE A 198 18.27 13.42 14.73
C PHE A 198 17.58 13.43 13.36
N GLY A 199 18.37 13.49 12.28
CA GLY A 199 17.86 13.52 10.91
C GLY A 199 17.03 12.29 10.55
N ILE A 200 17.47 11.09 10.95
CA ILE A 200 16.72 9.84 10.72
C ILE A 200 15.45 9.81 11.56
N LEU A 201 15.52 10.13 12.86
CA LEU A 201 14.35 10.11 13.76
C LEU A 201 13.26 11.08 13.29
N ALA A 202 13.64 12.33 12.99
CA ALA A 202 12.74 13.35 12.50
C ALA A 202 12.25 13.05 11.08
N GLY A 203 13.14 12.59 10.19
CA GLY A 203 12.83 12.28 8.79
C GLY A 203 11.86 11.11 8.66
N VAL A 204 12.14 9.98 9.33
CA VAL A 204 11.23 8.82 9.35
C VAL A 204 9.91 9.17 10.05
N GLY A 205 9.96 10.00 11.09
CA GLY A 205 8.77 10.54 11.76
C GLY A 205 7.88 11.35 10.82
N ALA A 206 8.47 12.28 10.06
CA ALA A 206 7.79 13.11 9.08
C ALA A 206 7.21 12.30 7.92
N LEU A 207 7.99 11.37 7.34
CA LEU A 207 7.51 10.47 6.29
C LEU A 207 6.34 9.60 6.79
N SER A 208 6.45 9.07 8.02
CA SER A 208 5.37 8.31 8.65
C SER A 208 4.13 9.17 8.85
N ALA A 209 4.28 10.43 9.29
CA ALA A 209 3.16 11.34 9.46
C ALA A 209 2.45 11.68 8.14
N ILE A 210 3.21 11.93 7.06
CA ILE A 210 2.63 12.13 5.72
C ILE A 210 1.83 10.90 5.29
N TRP A 211 2.40 9.70 5.47
CA TRP A 211 1.72 8.45 5.15
C TRP A 211 0.46 8.24 5.99
N ILE A 212 0.54 8.44 7.31
CA ILE A 212 -0.59 8.32 8.24
C ILE A 212 -1.69 9.29 7.84
N PHE A 213 -1.37 10.54 7.52
CA PHE A 213 -2.34 11.53 7.11
C PHE A 213 -3.05 11.11 5.82
N ALA A 214 -2.28 10.74 4.79
CA ALA A 214 -2.79 10.37 3.48
C ALA A 214 -3.63 9.09 3.49
N ALA A 215 -3.20 8.06 4.24
CA ALA A 215 -3.87 6.76 4.29
C ALA A 215 -4.85 6.61 5.47
N THR A 216 -4.89 7.56 6.41
CA THR A 216 -5.59 7.43 7.71
C THR A 216 -5.23 6.11 8.39
N ASP A 217 -3.94 5.83 8.48
CA ASP A 217 -3.43 4.51 8.86
C ASP A 217 -3.21 4.39 10.37
N ILE A 218 -4.27 3.97 11.08
CA ILE A 218 -4.26 3.81 12.55
C ILE A 218 -3.16 2.83 12.99
N THR A 219 -2.96 1.73 12.27
CA THR A 219 -1.94 0.73 12.61
C THR A 219 -0.54 1.32 12.57
N TRP A 220 -0.24 2.09 11.52
CA TRP A 220 1.07 2.72 11.36
C TRP A 220 1.33 3.72 12.48
N ALA A 221 0.33 4.54 12.83
CA ALA A 221 0.42 5.53 13.90
C ALA A 221 0.64 4.88 15.28
N ILE A 222 -0.18 3.90 15.66
CA ILE A 222 -0.04 3.20 16.95
C ILE A 222 1.31 2.51 17.04
N SER A 223 1.72 1.81 15.97
CA SER A 223 3.00 1.12 15.91
C SER A 223 4.18 2.08 16.06
N GLY A 224 4.16 3.19 15.32
CA GLY A 224 5.23 4.17 15.32
C GLY A 224 5.36 4.89 16.66
N ILE A 225 4.24 5.35 17.22
CA ILE A 225 4.21 5.98 18.54
C ILE A 225 4.71 5.01 19.61
N PHE A 226 4.30 3.73 19.55
CA PHE A 226 4.76 2.71 20.50
C PHE A 226 6.28 2.48 20.43
N LEU A 227 6.86 2.44 19.22
CA LEU A 227 8.30 2.25 19.05
C LEU A 227 9.11 3.48 19.49
N TYR A 228 8.63 4.69 19.21
CA TYR A 228 9.23 5.91 19.77
C TYR A 228 9.13 5.95 21.29
N PHE A 229 8.02 5.49 21.86
CA PHE A 229 7.89 5.33 23.31
C PHE A 229 8.90 4.31 23.85
N ALA A 230 9.13 3.20 23.15
CA ALA A 230 10.14 2.21 23.50
C ALA A 230 11.58 2.79 23.46
N LEU A 231 11.86 3.71 22.53
CA LEU A 231 13.13 4.44 22.46
C LEU A 231 13.28 5.44 23.61
N LEU A 232 12.22 6.17 23.95
CA LEU A 232 12.23 7.18 25.01
C LEU A 232 12.45 6.57 26.39
N TYR A 233 11.81 5.44 26.68
CA TYR A 233 11.89 4.75 27.98
C TYR A 233 12.94 3.63 28.01
N SER A 234 14.04 3.79 27.25
CA SER A 234 15.14 2.84 27.31
C SER A 234 15.77 2.83 28.72
N LYS A 235 15.90 1.65 29.32
CA LYS A 235 16.47 1.45 30.66
C LYS A 235 17.99 1.23 30.64
N THR A 236 18.60 1.36 29.47
CA THR A 236 20.04 1.20 29.31
C THR A 236 20.76 2.34 30.04
N PRO A 237 21.65 2.05 31.01
CA PRO A 237 22.27 3.08 31.86
C PRO A 237 22.99 4.19 31.07
N GLU A 238 23.61 3.82 29.96
CA GLU A 238 24.33 4.74 29.06
C GLU A 238 23.39 5.70 28.31
N LEU A 239 22.12 5.30 28.11
CA LEU A 239 21.09 6.10 27.46
C LEU A 239 20.19 6.84 28.47
N HIS A 240 20.48 6.75 29.78
CA HIS A 240 19.71 7.44 30.80
C HIS A 240 19.85 8.97 30.69
N ASP A 241 20.99 9.44 30.17
CA ASP A 241 21.29 10.85 29.91
C ASP A 241 21.37 11.12 28.40
N ARG A 242 20.34 10.66 27.65
CA ARG A 242 20.22 10.97 26.22
C ARG A 242 20.24 12.47 26.02
N ARG A 243 21.04 12.91 25.03
CA ARG A 243 21.11 14.32 24.64
C ARG A 243 19.72 14.89 24.32
N PRO A 244 19.45 16.15 24.71
CA PRO A 244 18.12 16.75 24.58
C PRO A 244 17.65 16.83 23.13
N GLU A 245 18.55 16.91 22.14
CA GLU A 245 18.23 16.95 20.73
C GLU A 245 17.59 15.63 20.24
N ILE A 246 18.10 14.48 20.71
CA ILE A 246 17.55 13.16 20.36
C ILE A 246 16.18 12.98 21.02
N VAL A 247 16.06 13.37 22.28
CA VAL A 247 14.77 13.34 23.00
C VAL A 247 13.74 14.23 22.30
N ALA A 248 14.14 15.44 21.89
CA ALA A 248 13.29 16.35 21.13
C ALA A 248 12.87 15.75 19.79
N ALA A 249 13.77 15.07 19.05
CA ALA A 249 13.42 14.41 17.80
C ALA A 249 12.39 13.28 17.99
N ILE A 250 12.54 12.46 19.05
CA ILE A 250 11.60 11.39 19.38
C ILE A 250 10.22 11.98 19.70
N ILE A 251 10.15 12.98 20.58
CA ILE A 251 8.89 13.63 20.98
C ILE A 251 8.24 14.31 19.77
N LEU A 252 9.02 15.03 18.97
CA LEU A 252 8.56 15.68 17.74
C LEU A 252 7.92 14.65 16.80
N SER A 253 8.59 13.53 16.54
CA SER A 253 8.09 12.47 15.67
C SER A 253 6.81 11.82 16.21
N MET A 254 6.71 11.60 17.53
CA MET A 254 5.48 11.10 18.16
C MET A 254 4.31 12.07 17.99
N VAL A 255 4.53 13.36 18.31
CA VAL A 255 3.50 14.40 18.21
C VAL A 255 3.06 14.55 16.76
N LEU A 256 4.00 14.54 15.82
CA LEU A 256 3.70 14.68 14.39
C LEU A 256 2.83 13.53 13.88
N GLN A 257 3.10 12.28 14.29
CA GLN A 257 2.25 11.13 13.94
C GLN A 257 0.87 11.21 14.59
N ALA A 258 0.78 11.63 15.86
CA ALA A 258 -0.49 11.79 16.55
C ALA A 258 -1.35 12.89 15.90
N VAL A 259 -0.76 14.04 15.60
CA VAL A 259 -1.43 15.16 14.91
C VAL A 259 -1.84 14.76 13.50
N ALA A 260 -1.00 14.03 12.76
CA ALA A 260 -1.35 13.52 11.44
C ALA A 260 -2.57 12.57 11.49
N LEU A 261 -2.62 11.67 12.48
CA LEU A 261 -3.77 10.78 12.65
C LEU A 261 -5.04 11.57 12.98
N LEU A 262 -4.98 12.47 13.98
CA LEU A 262 -6.11 13.32 14.36
C LEU A 262 -6.58 14.20 13.20
N GLY A 263 -5.66 14.81 12.47
CA GLY A 263 -5.95 15.61 11.29
C GLY A 263 -6.63 14.80 10.20
N SER A 264 -6.18 13.56 9.95
CA SER A 264 -6.81 12.69 8.94
C SER A 264 -8.22 12.25 9.32
N LEU A 265 -8.47 12.00 10.62
CA LEU A 265 -9.80 11.67 11.12
C LEU A 265 -10.73 12.88 11.05
N LEU A 266 -10.25 14.06 11.43
CA LEU A 266 -11.01 15.30 11.38
C LEU A 266 -11.38 15.68 9.94
N TYR A 267 -10.43 15.55 9.00
CA TYR A 267 -10.65 15.81 7.58
C TYR A 267 -11.75 14.89 7.00
N LYS A 268 -11.71 13.59 7.32
CA LYS A 268 -12.74 12.63 6.91
C LYS A 268 -14.10 12.96 7.53
N TRP A 269 -14.12 13.30 8.82
CA TRP A 269 -15.34 13.63 9.52
C TRP A 269 -16.02 14.89 8.95
N LEU A 270 -15.24 15.95 8.69
CA LEU A 270 -15.72 17.17 8.02
C LEU A 270 -16.23 16.90 6.61
N GLY A 271 -15.51 16.07 5.84
CA GLY A 271 -15.93 15.66 4.50
C GLY A 271 -17.25 14.88 4.51
N SER A 272 -17.43 13.96 5.46
CA SER A 272 -18.69 13.22 5.61
C SER A 272 -19.86 14.12 5.99
N TYR A 273 -19.62 15.18 6.78
CA TYR A 273 -20.66 16.15 7.11
C TYR A 273 -21.10 16.95 5.88
N SER A 274 -20.14 17.44 5.08
CA SER A 274 -20.43 18.15 3.83
C SER A 274 -21.13 17.27 2.80
N GLN A 275 -20.76 15.99 2.70
CA GLN A 275 -21.41 15.04 1.80
C GLN A 275 -22.87 14.76 2.23
N ALA A 276 -23.10 14.58 3.53
CA ALA A 276 -24.45 14.36 4.06
C ALA A 276 -25.38 15.57 3.84
N GLU A 277 -24.84 16.79 3.90
CA GLU A 277 -25.60 18.01 3.57
C GLU A 277 -26.00 18.06 2.09
N VAL A 278 -25.09 17.71 1.18
CA VAL A 278 -25.38 17.64 -0.26
C VAL A 278 -26.36 16.50 -0.59
N ASP A 279 -26.21 15.34 0.05
CA ASP A 279 -27.12 14.21 -0.15
C ASP A 279 -28.53 14.55 0.39
N HIS A 280 -28.64 15.28 1.50
CA HIS A 280 -29.93 15.79 1.99
C HIS A 280 -30.56 16.84 1.05
N GLU A 281 -29.77 17.70 0.41
CA GLU A 281 -30.28 18.61 -0.64
C GLU A 281 -30.73 17.85 -1.90
N GLN A 282 -30.05 16.75 -2.26
CA GLN A 282 -30.43 15.92 -3.40
C GLN A 282 -31.64 15.03 -3.11
N GLU A 283 -31.74 14.43 -1.92
CA GLU A 283 -32.92 13.69 -1.47
C GLU A 283 -34.13 14.62 -1.29
N GLY A 284 -33.92 15.86 -0.84
CA GLY A 284 -34.96 16.90 -0.81
C GLY A 284 -35.44 17.33 -2.21
N ARG A 285 -34.57 17.27 -3.23
CA ARG A 285 -34.93 17.51 -4.64
C ARG A 285 -35.61 16.30 -5.31
N VAL A 286 -35.44 15.09 -4.78
CA VAL A 286 -36.12 13.87 -5.26
C VAL A 286 -37.44 13.60 -4.51
N ALA A 287 -37.57 14.09 -3.27
CA ALA A 287 -38.77 13.94 -2.44
C ALA A 287 -39.85 15.02 -2.69
N LEU A 288 -39.49 16.16 -3.29
CA LEU A 288 -40.47 17.02 -3.94
C LEU A 288 -40.82 16.38 -5.28
N GLY A 289 -41.81 15.48 -5.25
CA GLY A 289 -42.43 14.94 -6.45
C GLY A 289 -42.62 16.09 -7.45
N ARG A 290 -42.07 15.88 -8.65
CA ARG A 290 -42.22 16.76 -9.81
C ARG A 290 -43.65 17.31 -9.79
N ASN A 291 -43.83 18.62 -9.75
CA ASN A 291 -45.16 19.21 -9.73
C ASN A 291 -45.98 18.56 -10.87
N PRO A 292 -47.27 18.25 -10.71
CA PRO A 292 -48.06 17.60 -11.77
C PRO A 292 -47.98 18.32 -13.13
N GLN A 293 -47.69 19.63 -13.10
CA GLN A 293 -47.41 20.46 -14.27
C GLN A 293 -46.06 20.18 -14.95
N GLU A 294 -44.99 19.93 -14.19
CA GLU A 294 -43.67 19.61 -14.73
C GLU A 294 -43.58 18.19 -15.29
N GLU A 295 -44.35 17.25 -14.73
CA GLU A 295 -44.45 15.88 -15.25
C GLU A 295 -45.30 15.84 -16.53
N ALA A 296 -46.40 16.59 -16.56
CA ALA A 296 -47.17 16.81 -17.78
C ALA A 296 -46.37 17.55 -18.87
N ALA A 297 -45.50 18.49 -18.50
CA ALA A 297 -44.60 19.17 -19.44
C ALA A 297 -43.52 18.23 -19.99
N ALA A 298 -43.00 17.31 -19.16
CA ALA A 298 -42.03 16.29 -19.58
C ALA A 298 -42.65 15.32 -20.59
N LEU A 299 -43.84 14.80 -20.29
CA LEU A 299 -44.57 13.89 -21.16
C LEU A 299 -44.96 14.57 -22.48
N ARG A 300 -45.31 15.86 -22.46
CA ARG A 300 -45.54 16.64 -23.68
C ARG A 300 -44.27 16.83 -24.49
N ALA A 301 -43.14 17.12 -23.86
CA ALA A 301 -41.86 17.27 -24.54
C ALA A 301 -41.38 15.94 -25.15
N GLU A 302 -41.57 14.82 -24.46
CA GLU A 302 -41.28 13.47 -25.00
C GLU A 302 -42.21 13.12 -26.15
N ALA A 303 -43.52 13.39 -26.03
CA ALA A 303 -44.49 13.16 -27.11
C ALA A 303 -44.22 14.04 -28.34
N GLU A 304 -43.82 15.30 -28.14
CA GLU A 304 -43.42 16.21 -29.22
C GLU A 304 -42.10 15.77 -29.88
N ALA A 305 -41.15 15.26 -29.12
CA ALA A 305 -39.90 14.70 -29.65
C ALA A 305 -40.14 13.42 -30.47
N GLU A 306 -41.02 12.53 -30.00
CA GLU A 306 -41.43 11.34 -30.75
C GLU A 306 -42.22 11.70 -32.01
N ALA A 307 -43.13 12.66 -31.94
CA ALA A 307 -43.88 13.15 -33.10
C ALA A 307 -42.95 13.82 -34.14
N ALA A 308 -41.96 14.60 -33.69
CA ALA A 308 -40.96 15.20 -34.57
C ALA A 308 -40.07 14.13 -35.21
N ALA A 309 -39.68 13.09 -34.47
CA ALA A 309 -38.92 11.97 -35.00
C ALA A 309 -39.72 11.13 -36.01
N ALA A 310 -41.03 10.94 -35.78
CA ALA A 310 -41.93 10.26 -36.72
C ALA A 310 -42.11 11.07 -38.01
N ALA A 311 -42.33 12.38 -37.91
CA ALA A 311 -42.46 13.26 -39.07
C ALA A 311 -41.15 13.34 -39.89
N ALA A 312 -39.99 13.31 -39.22
CA ALA A 312 -38.70 13.24 -39.91
C ALA A 312 -38.52 11.92 -40.67
N ARG A 313 -38.98 10.79 -40.11
CA ARG A 313 -38.96 9.48 -40.79
C ARG A 313 -39.87 9.47 -42.02
N GLU A 314 -41.07 10.02 -41.94
CA GLU A 314 -41.98 10.11 -43.09
C GLU A 314 -41.42 10.98 -44.22
N ARG A 315 -40.78 12.12 -43.90
CA ARG A 315 -40.10 12.95 -44.91
C ARG A 315 -38.98 12.17 -45.62
N SER A 316 -38.15 11.45 -44.86
CA SER A 316 -37.08 10.63 -45.44
C SER A 316 -37.60 9.51 -46.35
N LEU A 317 -38.77 8.95 -46.06
CA LEU A 317 -39.42 7.94 -46.90
C LEU A 317 -40.01 8.55 -48.19
N SER A 318 -40.59 9.77 -48.10
CA SER A 318 -41.12 10.48 -49.27
C SER A 318 -40.02 10.96 -50.23
N GLU A 319 -38.86 11.38 -49.70
CA GLU A 319 -37.69 11.75 -50.51
C GLU A 319 -37.08 10.53 -51.20
N ALA A 320 -37.07 9.37 -50.55
CA ALA A 320 -36.63 8.11 -51.17
C ALA A 320 -37.57 7.65 -52.31
N GLN A 321 -38.88 7.86 -52.19
CA GLN A 321 -39.84 7.54 -53.25
C GLN A 321 -39.77 8.50 -54.44
N HIS A 322 -39.41 9.77 -54.23
CA HIS A 322 -39.23 10.73 -55.32
C HIS A 322 -37.96 10.50 -56.14
N HIS A 323 -36.92 9.89 -55.55
CA HIS A 323 -35.67 9.61 -56.26
C HIS A 323 -35.75 8.37 -57.18
N ASP A 324 -36.62 7.41 -56.87
CA ASP A 324 -36.83 6.19 -57.68
C ASP A 324 -37.74 6.44 -58.91
N GLN A 325 -38.46 7.57 -58.93
CA GLN A 325 -39.35 7.94 -60.04
C GLN A 325 -38.69 8.88 -61.07
N SER A 326 -37.50 9.42 -60.78
CA SER A 326 -36.75 10.29 -61.70
C SER A 326 -35.73 9.56 -62.57
N ASP A 327 -35.46 8.27 -62.35
CA ASP A 327 -34.43 7.49 -63.06
C ASP A 327 -34.99 6.44 -64.05
N ALA A 328 -36.31 6.41 -64.26
CA ALA A 328 -36.99 5.46 -65.14
C ALA A 328 -37.38 6.05 -66.51
N GLY A 329 -36.65 7.05 -67.00
CA GLY A 329 -37.09 7.84 -68.15
C GLY A 329 -36.01 8.46 -69.02
N ASP A 330 -34.90 7.77 -69.30
CA ASP A 330 -34.20 7.94 -70.58
C ASP A 330 -33.06 6.92 -70.73
N THR A 331 -33.16 6.04 -71.73
CA THR A 331 -32.09 5.75 -72.71
C THR A 331 -32.44 4.50 -73.54
N SER A 332 -32.91 4.77 -74.77
CA SER A 332 -32.94 3.81 -75.86
C SER A 332 -31.73 4.05 -76.78
N THR A 333 -30.89 3.01 -76.89
CA THR A 333 -30.14 2.56 -78.10
C THR A 333 -29.06 3.42 -78.77
N ALA A 334 -27.95 2.70 -78.99
CA ALA A 334 -26.95 2.78 -80.08
C ALA A 334 -25.83 3.82 -79.92
N ALA A 335 -24.54 3.52 -80.16
CA ALA A 335 -23.83 2.33 -80.61
C ALA A 335 -22.31 2.54 -80.40
N SER A 336 -21.56 1.43 -80.41
CA SER A 336 -20.15 1.24 -80.78
C SER A 336 -19.10 2.30 -80.36
N ASP A 337 -18.07 1.90 -79.61
CA ASP A 337 -16.87 1.30 -80.21
C ASP A 337 -15.74 1.11 -79.18
N HIS A 338 -14.90 0.14 -79.52
CA HIS A 338 -13.52 -0.06 -79.09
C HIS A 338 -13.19 -0.61 -77.69
N ALA A 339 -12.85 -1.90 -77.73
CA ALA A 339 -11.96 -2.60 -76.83
C ALA A 339 -10.54 -2.00 -76.81
N SER A 340 -9.91 -2.02 -75.62
CA SER A 340 -8.58 -2.59 -75.31
C SER A 340 -7.82 -1.78 -74.25
N SER A 341 -6.94 -2.50 -73.55
CA SER A 341 -5.93 -2.08 -72.55
C SER A 341 -6.32 -2.18 -71.08
N LEU A 342 -5.90 -3.33 -70.55
CA LEU A 342 -5.57 -3.68 -69.17
C LEU A 342 -4.47 -2.80 -68.58
N GLU A 343 -4.32 -2.99 -67.25
CA GLU A 343 -3.17 -2.73 -66.37
C GLU A 343 -3.17 -1.38 -65.64
N ARG A 344 -3.26 -1.30 -64.30
CA ARG A 344 -2.47 -1.85 -63.17
C ARG A 344 -1.71 -0.69 -62.50
N GLY A 345 -1.92 -0.50 -61.20
CA GLY A 345 -1.10 0.37 -60.35
C GLY A 345 -1.94 0.96 -59.21
N GLU A 346 -1.98 0.34 -58.04
CA GLU A 346 -1.03 0.49 -56.92
C GLU A 346 -1.27 1.70 -56.00
N ASN A 347 -1.34 1.37 -54.71
CA ASN A 347 -0.74 2.07 -53.57
C ASN A 347 -1.46 3.25 -52.88
N ASN A 348 -2.00 2.92 -51.70
CA ASN A 348 -1.44 3.29 -50.38
C ASN A 348 -1.32 4.78 -50.05
N ILE A 349 -2.21 5.33 -49.21
CA ILE A 349 -1.91 6.55 -48.43
C ILE A 349 -2.39 6.44 -46.97
N LYS A 350 -1.40 6.44 -46.07
CA LYS A 350 -1.44 6.75 -44.64
C LYS A 350 -1.90 8.19 -44.41
N VAL A 351 -2.77 8.44 -43.43
CA VAL A 351 -2.94 9.78 -42.84
C VAL A 351 -2.73 9.74 -41.34
N SER A 352 -1.65 10.41 -40.93
CA SER A 352 -1.31 10.80 -39.56
C SER A 352 -2.10 12.04 -39.16
N ARG A 353 -2.56 12.13 -37.91
CA ARG A 353 -2.81 13.43 -37.28
C ARG A 353 -2.37 13.43 -35.82
N ARG A 354 -1.42 14.33 -35.52
CA ARG A 354 -0.96 14.74 -34.19
C ARG A 354 -1.90 15.81 -33.63
N LEU A 355 -2.13 15.68 -32.31
CA LEU A 355 -2.18 16.68 -31.24
C LEU A 355 -2.61 18.13 -31.56
N GLY A 356 -3.65 18.56 -30.84
CA GLY A 356 -3.73 19.82 -30.12
C GLY A 356 -3.99 19.50 -28.66
#